data_AF-A2EL60-F1
#
_entry.id   AF-A2EL60-F1
#
_cell.length_a   1.000
_cell.length_b   1.000
_cell.length_c   1.000
_cell.angle_alpha   90.00
_cell.angle_beta   90.00
_cell.angle_gamma   90.00
#
_symmetry.space_group_name_H-M   'P 1'
#
loop_
_entity.id
_entity.type
_entity.pdbx_description
1 polymer ?
#
loop_
_entity_poly.entity_id
_entity_poly.type
_entity_poly.pdbx_seq_one_letter_code
_entity_poly.pdbx_strand_id
1 'polypeptide(L)'
;MSSAFFGQNDLPGLIEDVVYKKEGSQERFIEALPLFLVEVPHEQVSKQILPFIMNWFDFGNLRVAKALFKCIPRLIQPGTPETELLDYLYLINELIRQNGLFIEKEANVLIEYLMTIYQPEVFDSIFIPSLERILFQDNVEAVAISLCLQARLAIMSPQEKKQNIIENLIRISKNPSTILNIILLSSLQHFLSIATDEKMIIESLVYPNFRHPDPKLRCRIISAISTVPDKYMSIYTDVSPLIRLSEDESWCVRYSFARTVAPLIEYSVQKERLGLALLSLCKDSVPEVRTSALNTLSKVTKKLSAETLDEAPNIFEQCMRNPSETVRDSAIRLWGSLLSSHPNAPFQARLCRSLQLLGTVAVFGFLHKMLLHVVPLLPAGTLSLETIDRAVNTLLDNEDRPTLLVKAIPVLSTLAMAKNLTNYAPALAQKVKPFLNSSVFAVRCAAGNFFVDCTKVLGWEWACDNYLNDLGDMLEVGTTPLRQSALRTATALLVEKPPIEIAQKLREMIDNLLVCDVAVIRANAEMCIEKLNMLH
;
A
#
# COMPACT_ATOMS: atom_id res chain seq x y z
N MET A 1 19.70 -17.07 11.46
CA MET A 1 19.34 -17.75 12.73
C MET A 1 18.92 -16.65 13.71
N SER A 2 18.11 -16.94 14.73
CA SER A 2 17.74 -15.92 15.73
C SER A 2 18.99 -15.45 16.49
N SER A 3 19.15 -14.14 16.72
CA SER A 3 20.25 -13.53 17.49
C SER A 3 20.31 -13.96 18.97
N ALA A 4 19.47 -14.92 19.39
CA ALA A 4 19.33 -15.39 20.75
C ALA A 4 20.40 -16.41 21.22
N PHE A 5 21.41 -16.72 20.40
CA PHE A 5 22.36 -17.81 20.68
C PHE A 5 23.81 -17.40 20.91
N PHE A 6 24.18 -16.13 20.79
CA PHE A 6 25.56 -15.69 20.99
C PHE A 6 25.76 -15.07 22.38
N GLY A 7 26.79 -15.53 23.09
CA GLY A 7 27.32 -14.94 24.32
C GLY A 7 28.69 -14.28 24.09
N GLN A 8 29.15 -13.47 25.04
CA GLN A 8 30.42 -12.73 24.94
C GLN A 8 31.65 -13.60 24.67
N ASN A 9 31.67 -14.80 25.24
CA ASN A 9 32.77 -15.75 25.07
C ASN A 9 32.87 -16.29 23.63
N ASP A 10 31.89 -16.02 22.77
CA ASP A 10 31.87 -16.49 21.39
C ASP A 10 32.63 -15.56 20.44
N LEU A 11 32.95 -14.31 20.83
CA LEU A 11 33.61 -13.34 19.95
C LEU A 11 34.96 -13.83 19.40
N PRO A 12 35.87 -14.43 20.19
CA PRO A 12 37.12 -14.99 19.65
C PRO A 12 36.87 -16.07 18.58
N GLY A 13 35.88 -16.95 18.81
CA GLY A 13 35.51 -17.99 17.85
C GLY A 13 34.92 -17.42 16.56
N LEU A 14 34.10 -16.37 16.65
CA LEU A 14 33.56 -15.67 15.48
C LEU A 14 34.67 -14.96 14.68
N ILE A 15 35.64 -14.33 15.35
CA ILE A 15 36.82 -13.74 14.70
C ILE A 15 37.61 -14.83 13.97
N GLU A 16 37.88 -15.95 14.64
CA GLU A 16 38.59 -17.10 14.08
C GLU A 16 37.87 -17.64 12.84
N ASP A 17 36.54 -17.78 12.88
CA ASP A 17 35.71 -18.23 11.77
C ASP A 17 35.80 -17.29 10.55
N VAL A 18 35.87 -15.97 10.77
CA VAL A 18 36.05 -14.97 9.71
C VAL A 18 37.44 -15.06 9.11
N VAL A 19 38.49 -15.15 9.94
CA VAL A 19 39.89 -15.27 9.49
C VAL A 19 40.11 -16.53 8.66
N TYR A 20 39.53 -17.68 9.08
CA TYR A 20 39.58 -18.93 8.32
C TYR A 20 38.59 -19.00 7.16
N LYS A 21 37.87 -17.91 6.87
CA LYS A 21 36.91 -17.80 5.74
C LYS A 21 35.88 -18.93 5.72
N LYS A 22 35.38 -19.34 6.90
CA LYS A 22 34.28 -20.32 6.97
C LYS A 22 33.03 -19.78 6.28
N GLU A 23 32.23 -20.67 5.69
CA GLU A 23 31.05 -20.25 4.94
C GLU A 23 30.06 -19.47 5.83
N GLY A 24 29.70 -18.26 5.39
CA GLY A 24 28.77 -17.38 6.10
C GLY A 24 29.30 -16.79 7.42
N SER A 25 30.60 -16.95 7.74
CA SER A 25 31.15 -16.46 9.01
C SER A 25 31.07 -14.95 9.15
N GLN A 26 31.29 -14.20 8.06
CA GLN A 26 31.15 -12.75 8.03
C GLN A 26 29.72 -12.31 8.38
N GLU A 27 28.69 -12.93 7.78
CA GLU A 27 27.29 -12.62 8.09
C GLU A 27 26.97 -12.91 9.56
N ARG A 28 27.41 -14.07 10.09
CA ARG A 28 27.21 -14.43 11.50
C ARG A 28 27.90 -13.46 12.46
N PHE A 29 29.14 -13.04 12.13
CA PHE A 29 29.86 -12.05 12.91
C PHE A 29 29.06 -10.73 12.96
N ILE A 30 28.56 -10.25 11.82
CA ILE A 30 27.76 -9.01 11.75
C ILE A 30 26.44 -9.14 12.52
N GLU A 31 25.76 -10.28 12.42
CA GLU A 31 24.53 -10.54 13.18
C GLU A 31 24.77 -10.54 14.69
N ALA A 32 25.95 -10.99 15.14
CA ALA A 32 26.33 -11.06 16.54
C ALA A 32 26.89 -9.73 17.09
N LEU A 33 27.47 -8.86 16.23
CA LEU A 33 28.04 -7.57 16.62
C LEU A 33 27.19 -6.76 17.62
N PRO A 34 25.87 -6.58 17.41
CA PRO A 34 25.03 -5.82 18.33
C PRO A 34 25.05 -6.28 19.79
N LEU A 35 25.29 -7.57 20.04
CA LEU A 35 25.33 -8.14 21.38
C LEU A 35 26.64 -7.78 22.11
N PHE A 36 27.73 -7.63 21.37
CA PHE A 36 29.04 -7.27 21.92
C PHE A 36 29.18 -5.76 22.11
N LEU A 37 28.58 -4.96 21.22
CA LEU A 37 28.71 -3.50 21.23
C LEU A 37 28.08 -2.80 22.46
N VAL A 38 27.27 -3.52 23.25
CA VAL A 38 26.68 -2.96 24.49
C VAL A 38 27.76 -2.65 25.53
N GLU A 39 28.86 -3.41 25.55
CA GLU A 39 29.88 -3.32 26.59
C GLU A 39 31.25 -2.84 26.08
N VAL A 40 31.41 -2.67 24.76
CA VAL A 40 32.67 -2.23 24.15
C VAL A 40 32.69 -0.70 24.05
N PRO A 41 33.65 -0.01 24.68
CA PRO A 41 33.81 1.44 24.53
C PRO A 41 34.01 1.85 23.07
N HIS A 42 33.50 3.02 22.68
CA HIS A 42 33.60 3.57 21.32
C HIS A 42 35.02 3.53 20.74
N GLU A 43 36.00 3.93 21.56
CA GLU A 43 37.41 3.92 21.20
C GLU A 43 37.91 2.51 20.81
N GLN A 44 37.43 1.46 21.48
CA GLN A 44 37.78 0.08 21.14
C GLN A 44 37.08 -0.39 19.86
N VAL A 45 35.84 0.05 19.62
CA VAL A 45 35.15 -0.21 18.34
C VAL A 45 35.95 0.39 17.18
N SER A 46 36.34 1.66 17.29
CA SER A 46 37.15 2.35 16.28
C SER A 46 38.54 1.73 16.11
N LYS A 47 39.26 1.43 17.20
CA LYS A 47 40.67 0.96 17.12
C LYS A 47 40.85 -0.52 16.84
N GLN A 48 39.85 -1.36 17.10
CA GLN A 48 39.98 -2.82 16.99
C GLN A 48 38.96 -3.41 16.03
N ILE A 49 37.67 -3.14 16.26
CA ILE A 49 36.59 -3.79 15.50
C ILE A 49 36.55 -3.26 14.06
N LEU A 50 36.62 -1.95 13.83
CA LEU A 50 36.59 -1.38 12.48
C LEU A 50 37.80 -1.84 11.64
N PRO A 51 39.07 -1.76 12.10
CA PRO A 51 40.20 -2.31 11.36
C PRO A 51 40.06 -3.80 11.06
N PHE A 52 39.53 -4.59 12.00
CA PHE A 52 39.25 -5.99 11.74
C PHE A 52 38.23 -6.14 10.60
N ILE A 53 37.13 -5.37 10.63
CA ILE A 53 36.12 -5.39 9.58
C ILE A 53 36.75 -5.01 8.23
N MET A 54 37.50 -3.90 8.19
CA MET A 54 38.15 -3.39 6.98
C MET A 54 39.15 -4.35 6.35
N ASN A 55 39.85 -5.15 7.15
CA ASN A 55 40.90 -6.04 6.65
C ASN A 55 40.38 -7.44 6.25
N TRP A 56 39.31 -7.91 6.89
CA TRP A 56 38.90 -9.31 6.78
C TRP A 56 37.55 -9.54 6.09
N PHE A 57 36.75 -8.49 5.88
CA PHE A 57 35.46 -8.62 5.20
C PHE A 57 35.59 -8.47 3.69
N ASP A 58 34.80 -9.28 2.97
CA ASP A 58 34.66 -9.12 1.52
C ASP A 58 33.52 -8.14 1.26
N PHE A 59 33.87 -6.88 1.07
CA PHE A 59 32.89 -5.86 0.73
C PHE A 59 32.28 -6.09 -0.65
N GLY A 60 32.91 -6.82 -1.58
CA GLY A 60 32.28 -7.16 -2.85
C GLY A 60 31.08 -8.11 -2.71
N ASN A 61 30.95 -8.77 -1.55
CA ASN A 61 29.79 -9.60 -1.25
C ASN A 61 28.59 -8.74 -0.83
N LEU A 62 27.56 -8.73 -1.68
CA LEU A 62 26.35 -7.94 -1.47
C LEU A 62 25.63 -8.24 -0.14
N ARG A 63 25.59 -9.49 0.30
CA ARG A 63 24.89 -9.86 1.56
C ARG A 63 25.63 -9.26 2.75
N VAL A 64 26.95 -9.39 2.75
CA VAL A 64 27.85 -8.83 3.75
C VAL A 64 27.75 -7.31 3.78
N ALA A 65 27.81 -6.65 2.62
CA ALA A 65 27.71 -5.20 2.52
C ALA A 65 26.37 -4.67 3.07
N LYS A 66 25.25 -5.32 2.71
CA LYS A 66 23.92 -4.96 3.24
C LYS A 66 23.79 -5.20 4.73
N ALA A 67 24.30 -6.32 5.23
CA ALA A 67 24.29 -6.65 6.65
C ALA A 67 25.10 -5.62 7.44
N LEU A 68 26.30 -5.27 6.97
CA LEU A 68 27.14 -4.24 7.57
C LEU A 68 26.44 -2.88 7.60
N PHE A 69 25.91 -2.42 6.47
CA PHE A 69 25.22 -1.13 6.40
C PHE A 69 24.07 -1.02 7.41
N LYS A 70 23.30 -2.11 7.62
CA LYS A 70 22.25 -2.18 8.64
C LYS A 70 22.78 -2.20 10.07
N CYS A 71 24.01 -2.65 10.27
CA CYS A 71 24.67 -2.69 11.57
C CYS A 71 25.35 -1.36 11.94
N ILE A 72 25.72 -0.51 10.97
CA ILE A 72 26.41 0.77 11.22
C ILE A 72 25.67 1.68 12.23
N PRO A 73 24.33 1.84 12.17
CA PRO A 73 23.60 2.61 13.20
C PRO A 73 23.79 2.10 14.64
N ARG A 74 24.21 0.86 14.83
CA ARG A 74 24.52 0.28 16.15
C ARG A 74 25.99 0.45 16.54
N LEU A 75 26.86 0.58 15.54
CA LEU A 75 28.29 0.85 15.71
C LEU A 75 28.54 2.32 16.09
N ILE A 76 27.78 3.24 15.50
CA ILE A 76 27.84 4.68 15.79
C ILE A 76 26.76 5.00 16.81
N GLN A 77 27.06 5.02 18.11
CA GLN A 77 26.06 5.36 19.14
C GLN A 77 26.00 6.88 19.38
N PRO A 78 24.91 7.41 19.96
CA PRO A 78 24.81 8.83 20.31
C PRO A 78 25.98 9.27 21.20
N GLY A 79 26.67 10.34 20.81
CA GLY A 79 27.85 10.85 21.53
C GLY A 79 29.20 10.31 21.03
N THR A 80 29.24 9.47 20.00
CA THR A 80 30.51 9.06 19.36
C THR A 80 31.28 10.31 18.88
N PRO A 81 32.54 10.52 19.31
CA PRO A 81 33.31 11.72 19.00
C PRO A 81 33.51 11.94 17.50
N GLU A 82 33.53 13.21 17.08
CA GLU A 82 33.78 13.59 15.69
C GLU A 82 35.12 13.06 15.13
N THR A 83 36.15 12.95 15.98
CA THR A 83 37.45 12.40 15.59
C THR A 83 37.38 10.92 15.22
N GLU A 84 36.45 10.17 15.81
CA GLU A 84 36.26 8.74 15.53
C GLU A 84 35.33 8.50 14.32
N LEU A 85 34.48 9.48 13.97
CA LEU A 85 33.59 9.40 12.81
C LEU A 85 34.32 9.15 11.49
N LEU A 86 35.57 9.60 11.38
CA LEU A 86 36.38 9.40 10.18
C LEU A 86 36.63 7.92 9.88
N ASP A 87 36.78 7.07 10.90
CA ASP A 87 36.99 5.64 10.73
C ASP A 87 35.72 4.95 10.20
N TYR A 88 34.56 5.32 10.75
CA TYR A 88 33.27 4.83 10.26
C TYR A 88 33.00 5.29 8.84
N LEU A 89 33.36 6.53 8.51
CA LEU A 89 33.22 7.07 7.16
C LEU A 89 34.12 6.37 6.15
N TYR A 90 35.31 5.93 6.56
CA TYR A 90 36.15 5.10 5.70
C TYR A 90 35.44 3.78 5.35
N LEU A 91 34.85 3.10 6.33
CA LEU A 91 34.03 1.91 6.10
C LEU A 91 32.81 2.20 5.21
N ILE A 92 32.05 3.25 5.49
CA ILE A 92 30.88 3.65 4.69
C ILE A 92 31.29 3.90 3.23
N ASN A 93 32.37 4.66 3.02
CA ASN A 93 32.86 4.97 1.68
C ASN A 93 33.33 3.73 0.93
N GLU A 94 33.98 2.78 1.60
CA GLU A 94 34.38 1.51 0.98
C GLU A 94 33.14 0.71 0.55
N LEU A 95 32.15 0.59 1.43
CA LEU A 95 30.91 -0.12 1.11
C LEU A 95 30.18 0.54 -0.08
N ILE A 96 30.12 1.88 -0.14
CA ILE A 96 29.57 2.65 -1.27
C ILE A 96 30.38 2.37 -2.54
N ARG A 97 31.71 2.39 -2.47
CA ARG A 97 32.59 2.15 -3.62
C ARG A 97 32.37 0.76 -4.22
N GLN A 98 32.18 -0.25 -3.39
CA GLN A 98 32.06 -1.63 -3.83
C GLN A 98 30.62 -2.02 -4.23
N ASN A 99 29.58 -1.39 -3.65
CA ASN A 99 28.19 -1.86 -3.81
C ASN A 99 27.15 -0.78 -4.05
N GLY A 100 27.54 0.43 -4.47
CA GLY A 100 26.66 1.62 -4.55
C GLY A 100 25.19 1.32 -4.88
N LEU A 101 24.91 0.71 -6.05
CA LEU A 101 23.54 0.45 -6.50
C LEU A 101 22.68 -0.35 -5.52
N PHE A 102 23.27 -1.30 -4.80
CA PHE A 102 22.50 -2.28 -4.05
C PHE A 102 22.27 -1.89 -2.58
N ILE A 103 23.00 -0.90 -2.08
CA ILE A 103 22.95 -0.44 -0.68
C ILE A 103 22.21 0.90 -0.53
N GLU A 104 21.66 1.47 -1.60
CA GLU A 104 20.94 2.76 -1.58
C GLU A 104 19.91 2.85 -0.45
N LYS A 105 19.09 1.80 -0.30
CA LYS A 105 18.04 1.76 0.73
C LYS A 105 18.64 1.78 2.13
N GLU A 106 19.61 0.93 2.39
CA GLU A 106 20.28 0.84 3.68
C GLU A 106 21.06 2.12 4.02
N ALA A 107 21.72 2.74 3.02
CA ALA A 107 22.40 4.01 3.18
C ALA A 107 21.44 5.14 3.54
N ASN A 108 20.25 5.19 2.93
CA ASN A 108 19.22 6.16 3.29
C ASN A 108 18.75 6.01 4.75
N VAL A 109 18.56 4.77 5.23
CA VAL A 109 18.22 4.50 6.64
C VAL A 109 19.35 4.95 7.58
N LEU A 110 20.61 4.72 7.19
CA LEU A 110 21.76 5.20 7.95
C LEU A 110 21.78 6.73 8.03
N ILE A 111 21.55 7.44 6.92
CA ILE A 111 21.50 8.91 6.94
C ILE A 111 20.38 9.42 7.85
N GLU A 112 19.18 8.84 7.76
CA GLU A 112 18.06 9.19 8.66
C GLU A 112 18.46 9.01 10.13
N TYR A 113 19.11 7.91 10.47
CA TYR A 113 19.64 7.68 11.82
C TYR A 113 20.67 8.74 12.22
N LEU A 114 21.68 9.00 11.37
CA LEU A 114 22.74 9.97 11.67
C LEU A 114 22.18 11.38 11.90
N MET A 115 21.18 11.79 11.12
CA MET A 115 20.46 13.06 11.30
C MET A 115 19.73 13.19 12.65
N THR A 116 19.45 12.07 13.34
CA THR A 116 18.85 12.12 14.69
C THR A 116 19.87 12.30 15.81
N ILE A 117 21.14 12.00 15.57
CA ILE A 117 22.17 11.96 16.62
C ILE A 117 23.27 13.01 16.46
N TYR A 118 23.41 13.63 15.28
CA TYR A 118 24.40 14.68 15.01
C TYR A 118 23.79 16.01 14.61
N GLN A 119 24.50 17.09 14.95
CA GLN A 119 24.15 18.45 14.56
C GLN A 119 24.54 18.71 13.09
N PRO A 120 23.86 19.65 12.40
CA PRO A 120 24.12 19.98 10.99
C PRO A 120 25.58 20.27 10.65
N GLU A 121 26.31 20.91 11.56
CA GLU A 121 27.70 21.32 11.36
C GLU A 121 28.63 20.12 11.13
N VAL A 122 28.33 18.97 11.76
CA VAL A 122 29.09 17.73 11.60
C VAL A 122 28.94 17.18 10.18
N PHE A 123 27.75 17.28 9.59
CA PHE A 123 27.54 16.83 8.22
C PHE A 123 28.35 17.68 7.24
N ASP A 124 28.38 18.97 7.52
CA ASP A 124 29.08 19.97 6.74
C ASP A 124 30.61 19.84 6.81
N SER A 125 31.17 19.60 7.99
CA SER A 125 32.61 19.56 8.21
C SER A 125 33.23 18.19 7.93
N ILE A 126 32.46 17.11 8.10
CA ILE A 126 32.99 15.74 8.11
C ILE A 126 32.33 14.86 7.04
N PHE A 127 31.00 14.71 7.05
CA PHE A 127 30.32 13.73 6.17
C PHE A 127 30.36 14.12 4.70
N ILE A 128 29.95 15.35 4.36
CA ILE A 128 29.89 15.82 2.97
C ILE A 128 31.30 15.79 2.33
N PRO A 129 32.36 16.34 2.96
CA PRO A 129 33.71 16.26 2.40
C PRO A 129 34.21 14.82 2.22
N SER A 130 33.83 13.90 3.12
CA SER A 130 34.19 12.49 2.99
C SER A 130 33.53 11.84 1.78
N LEU A 131 32.23 12.10 1.57
CA LEU A 131 31.48 11.63 0.42
C LEU A 131 31.96 12.26 -0.90
N GLU A 132 32.35 13.53 -0.87
CA GLU A 132 32.85 14.26 -2.05
C GLU A 132 34.09 13.59 -2.66
N ARG A 133 34.94 12.95 -1.84
CA ARG A 133 36.09 12.16 -2.34
C ARG A 133 35.69 11.00 -3.25
N ILE A 134 34.45 10.50 -3.16
CA ILE A 134 33.93 9.45 -4.04
C ILE A 134 33.63 9.99 -5.44
N LEU A 135 33.33 11.29 -5.59
CA LEU A 135 32.95 11.91 -6.88
C LEU A 135 34.06 11.87 -7.95
N PHE A 136 35.30 11.61 -7.55
CA PHE A 136 36.47 11.54 -8.42
C PHE A 136 36.85 10.11 -8.82
N GLN A 137 36.00 9.12 -8.51
CA GLN A 137 36.25 7.71 -8.82
C GLN A 137 35.58 7.30 -10.14
N ASP A 138 36.09 6.24 -10.77
CA ASP A 138 35.55 5.71 -12.03
C ASP A 138 34.21 4.96 -11.85
N ASN A 139 33.89 4.53 -10.63
CA ASN A 139 32.64 3.84 -10.35
C ASN A 139 31.45 4.81 -10.33
N VAL A 140 30.76 4.92 -11.46
CA VAL A 140 29.58 5.78 -11.66
C VAL A 140 28.44 5.53 -10.66
N GLU A 141 28.28 4.31 -10.16
CA GLU A 141 27.24 3.98 -9.18
C GLU A 141 27.57 4.56 -7.80
N ALA A 142 28.83 4.39 -7.38
CA ALA A 142 29.34 4.96 -6.14
C ALA A 142 29.26 6.50 -6.16
N VAL A 143 29.62 7.11 -7.29
CA VAL A 143 29.50 8.56 -7.52
C VAL A 143 28.04 9.02 -7.38
N ALA A 144 27.09 8.33 -8.02
CA ALA A 144 25.68 8.69 -7.95
C ALA A 144 25.11 8.57 -6.54
N ILE A 145 25.41 7.47 -5.84
CA ILE A 145 24.95 7.25 -4.46
C ILE A 145 25.56 8.28 -3.51
N SER A 146 26.86 8.52 -3.60
CA SER A 146 27.53 9.54 -2.81
C SER A 146 26.83 10.89 -2.96
N LEU A 147 26.55 11.30 -4.19
CA LEU A 147 25.88 12.57 -4.48
C LEU A 147 24.44 12.61 -3.91
N CYS A 148 23.69 11.51 -4.01
CA CYS A 148 22.35 11.40 -3.41
C CYS A 148 22.39 11.56 -1.88
N LEU A 149 23.36 10.93 -1.21
CA LEU A 149 23.53 11.05 0.25
C LEU A 149 23.95 12.46 0.65
N GLN A 150 24.85 13.10 -0.12
CA GLN A 150 25.23 14.50 0.08
C GLN A 150 24.00 15.42 0.00
N ALA A 151 23.14 15.26 -1.00
CA ALA A 151 21.93 16.10 -1.12
C ALA A 151 20.96 15.95 0.05
N ARG A 152 20.84 14.73 0.61
CA ARG A 152 20.02 14.47 1.81
C ARG A 152 20.60 15.15 3.05
N LEU A 153 21.91 15.04 3.25
CA LEU A 153 22.60 15.66 4.38
C LEU A 153 22.61 17.19 4.28
N ALA A 154 22.65 17.72 3.06
CA ALA A 154 22.83 19.14 2.81
C ALA A 154 21.59 20.01 3.03
N ILE A 155 20.47 19.46 3.50
CA ILE A 155 19.21 20.22 3.70
C ILE A 155 19.44 21.44 4.61
N MET A 156 20.26 21.28 5.66
CA MET A 156 20.58 22.34 6.62
C MET A 156 21.90 23.07 6.35
N SER A 157 22.62 22.68 5.29
CA SER A 157 23.92 23.28 4.94
C SER A 157 23.79 24.72 4.40
N PRO A 158 24.88 25.51 4.46
CA PRO A 158 25.01 26.78 3.76
C PRO A 158 24.73 26.66 2.26
N GLN A 159 24.23 27.77 1.68
CA GLN A 159 23.81 27.80 0.28
C GLN A 159 24.94 27.49 -0.71
N GLU A 160 26.18 27.88 -0.39
CA GLU A 160 27.36 27.57 -1.21
C GLU A 160 27.57 26.05 -1.37
N LYS A 161 27.46 25.28 -0.28
CA LYS A 161 27.60 23.81 -0.34
C LYS A 161 26.46 23.16 -1.10
N LYS A 162 25.23 23.64 -0.91
CA LYS A 162 24.06 23.19 -1.68
C LYS A 162 24.28 23.42 -3.17
N GLN A 163 24.80 24.59 -3.54
CA GLN A 163 25.10 24.95 -4.92
C GLN A 163 26.19 24.04 -5.52
N ASN A 164 27.27 23.75 -4.78
CA ASN A 164 28.31 22.82 -5.23
C ASN A 164 27.78 21.40 -5.50
N ILE A 165 26.86 20.92 -4.66
CA ILE A 165 26.18 19.63 -4.86
C ILE A 165 25.32 19.67 -6.15
N ILE A 166 24.58 20.75 -6.38
CA ILE A 166 23.79 20.92 -7.60
C ILE A 166 24.66 21.01 -8.87
N GLU A 167 25.79 21.72 -8.82
CA GLU A 167 26.72 21.80 -9.95
C GLU A 167 27.32 20.44 -10.28
N ASN A 168 27.69 19.67 -9.24
CA ASN A 168 28.13 18.29 -9.41
C ASN A 168 27.03 17.40 -9.99
N LEU A 169 25.78 17.54 -9.55
CA LEU A 169 24.64 16.84 -10.14
C LEU A 169 24.51 17.11 -11.64
N ILE A 170 24.55 18.38 -12.04
CA ILE A 170 24.37 18.78 -13.45
C ILE A 170 25.56 18.31 -14.30
N ARG A 171 26.77 18.30 -13.74
CA ARG A 171 27.95 17.73 -14.40
C ARG A 171 27.78 16.22 -14.60
N ILE A 172 27.37 15.51 -13.56
CA ILE A 172 27.28 14.04 -13.53
C ILE A 172 26.08 13.54 -14.36
N SER A 173 24.95 14.26 -14.39
CA SER A 173 23.75 13.88 -15.16
C SER A 173 23.95 13.85 -16.67
N LYS A 174 25.01 14.50 -17.18
CA LYS A 174 25.42 14.42 -18.59
C LYS A 174 26.02 13.06 -18.96
N ASN A 175 26.34 12.21 -17.97
CA ASN A 175 26.81 10.86 -18.22
C ASN A 175 25.69 10.02 -18.86
N PRO A 176 25.95 9.28 -19.96
CA PRO A 176 24.94 8.48 -20.64
C PRO A 176 24.53 7.20 -19.86
N SER A 177 25.18 6.90 -18.73
CA SER A 177 24.87 5.72 -17.92
C SER A 177 23.43 5.75 -17.40
N THR A 178 22.66 4.76 -17.83
CA THR A 178 21.27 4.57 -17.38
C THR A 178 21.20 4.33 -15.87
N ILE A 179 22.09 3.50 -15.33
CA ILE A 179 22.07 3.12 -13.91
C ILE A 179 22.31 4.35 -13.03
N LEU A 180 23.29 5.18 -13.41
CA LEU A 180 23.58 6.44 -12.74
C LEU A 180 22.35 7.35 -12.74
N ASN A 181 21.72 7.58 -13.88
CA ASN A 181 20.54 8.44 -13.96
C ASN A 181 19.34 7.88 -13.19
N ILE A 182 19.19 6.55 -13.11
CA ILE A 182 18.17 5.91 -12.27
C ILE A 182 18.40 6.26 -10.79
N ILE A 183 19.64 6.14 -10.31
CA ILE A 183 20.00 6.44 -8.91
C ILE A 183 19.74 7.93 -8.60
N LEU A 184 20.19 8.83 -9.48
CA LEU A 184 19.98 10.27 -9.29
C LEU A 184 18.49 10.62 -9.24
N LEU A 185 17.68 10.06 -10.15
CA LEU A 185 16.23 10.26 -10.17
C LEU A 185 15.52 9.71 -8.93
N SER A 186 16.02 8.63 -8.31
CA SER A 186 15.48 8.13 -7.04
C SER A 186 15.58 9.16 -5.90
N SER A 187 16.53 10.10 -6.01
CA SER A 187 16.75 11.16 -5.02
C SER A 187 16.33 12.55 -5.52
N LEU A 188 15.53 12.65 -6.59
CA LEU A 188 15.09 13.91 -7.19
C LEU A 188 14.53 14.90 -6.15
N GLN A 189 13.68 14.43 -5.23
CA GLN A 189 13.08 15.28 -4.19
C GLN A 189 14.12 15.96 -3.28
N HIS A 190 15.26 15.32 -3.03
CA HIS A 190 16.30 15.84 -2.17
C HIS A 190 17.11 16.92 -2.89
N PHE A 191 17.40 16.72 -4.17
CA PHE A 191 18.00 17.75 -5.01
C PHE A 191 17.11 18.99 -5.13
N LEU A 192 15.79 18.80 -5.34
CA LEU A 192 14.82 19.90 -5.35
C LEU A 192 14.73 20.62 -3.99
N SER A 193 15.01 19.93 -2.88
CA SER A 193 14.97 20.54 -1.54
C SER A 193 16.13 21.48 -1.23
N ILE A 194 17.23 21.38 -1.98
CA ILE A 194 18.44 22.19 -1.77
C ILE A 194 18.75 23.14 -2.93
N ALA A 195 18.07 23.01 -4.06
CA ALA A 195 18.26 23.86 -5.24
C ALA A 195 17.68 25.27 -5.02
N THR A 196 18.38 26.28 -5.55
CA THR A 196 17.90 27.67 -5.70
C THR A 196 17.04 27.85 -6.93
N ASP A 197 17.33 27.10 -7.99
CA ASP A 197 16.55 27.02 -9.22
C ASP A 197 16.16 25.57 -9.45
N GLU A 198 14.98 25.18 -8.98
CA GLU A 198 14.51 23.82 -9.14
C GLU A 198 14.21 23.46 -10.60
N LYS A 199 13.91 24.45 -11.45
CA LYS A 199 13.67 24.25 -12.89
C LYS A 199 14.94 23.77 -13.59
N MET A 200 16.10 24.30 -13.21
CA MET A 200 17.40 23.86 -13.72
C MET A 200 17.63 22.35 -13.49
N ILE A 201 17.20 21.81 -12.33
CA ILE A 201 17.31 20.38 -12.02
C ILE A 201 16.44 19.55 -12.97
N ILE A 202 15.20 19.98 -13.18
CA ILE A 202 14.26 19.30 -14.10
C ILE A 202 14.80 19.33 -15.53
N GLU A 203 15.30 20.47 -15.99
CA GLU A 203 15.87 20.63 -17.33
C GLU A 203 17.14 19.81 -17.55
N SER A 204 17.95 19.60 -16.50
CA SER A 204 19.25 18.91 -16.59
C SER A 204 19.16 17.40 -16.35
N LEU A 205 18.26 16.94 -15.48
CA LEU A 205 18.16 15.53 -15.06
C LEU A 205 16.93 14.83 -15.63
N VAL A 206 15.80 15.52 -15.74
CA VAL A 206 14.51 14.89 -16.09
C VAL A 206 14.25 14.97 -17.58
N TYR A 207 14.26 16.18 -18.15
CA TYR A 207 13.86 16.42 -19.54
C TYR A 207 14.69 15.67 -20.59
N PRO A 208 16.02 15.57 -20.48
CA PRO A 208 16.85 14.87 -21.46
C PRO A 208 16.51 13.37 -21.53
N ASN A 209 16.00 12.81 -20.44
CA ASN A 209 15.81 11.36 -20.31
C ASN A 209 14.42 10.88 -20.75
N PHE A 210 13.47 11.77 -21.10
CA PHE A 210 12.13 11.38 -21.59
C PHE A 210 12.15 10.48 -22.83
N ARG A 211 13.17 10.62 -23.68
CA ARG A 211 13.35 9.82 -24.91
C ARG A 211 14.51 8.84 -24.81
N HIS A 212 14.99 8.56 -23.60
CA HIS A 212 16.13 7.68 -23.38
C HIS A 212 15.83 6.27 -23.92
N PRO A 213 16.76 5.57 -24.60
CA PRO A 213 16.50 4.27 -25.22
C PRO A 213 16.10 3.17 -24.23
N ASP A 214 16.65 3.19 -23.01
CA ASP A 214 16.26 2.23 -21.97
C ASP A 214 14.89 2.58 -21.33
N PRO A 215 13.86 1.72 -21.49
CA PRO A 215 12.55 1.93 -20.88
C PRO A 215 12.58 1.96 -19.34
N LYS A 216 13.55 1.33 -18.68
CA LYS A 216 13.69 1.38 -17.21
C LYS A 216 13.93 2.80 -16.72
N LEU A 217 14.74 3.57 -17.43
CA LEU A 217 14.97 4.97 -17.11
C LEU A 217 13.70 5.80 -17.35
N ARG A 218 13.00 5.57 -18.47
CA ARG A 218 11.71 6.24 -18.76
C ARG A 218 10.67 5.94 -17.66
N CYS A 219 10.56 4.70 -17.20
CA CYS A 219 9.73 4.34 -16.04
C CYS A 219 10.15 5.09 -14.76
N ARG A 220 11.46 5.15 -14.50
CA ARG A 220 12.00 5.84 -13.31
C ARG A 220 11.69 7.33 -13.33
N ILE A 221 11.74 7.99 -14.47
CA ILE A 221 11.35 9.40 -14.63
C ILE A 221 9.91 9.62 -14.20
N ILE A 222 8.97 8.82 -14.72
CA ILE A 222 7.55 8.91 -14.36
C ILE A 222 7.40 8.76 -12.84
N SER A 223 8.03 7.73 -12.26
CA SER A 223 7.97 7.50 -10.82
C SER A 223 8.55 8.66 -10.03
N ALA A 224 9.71 9.18 -10.43
CA ALA A 224 10.40 10.27 -9.73
C ALA A 224 9.54 11.53 -9.70
N ILE A 225 9.04 11.96 -10.88
CA ILE A 225 8.16 13.14 -11.01
C ILE A 225 6.90 12.97 -10.16
N SER A 226 6.28 11.80 -10.20
CA SER A 226 5.06 11.49 -9.43
C SER A 226 5.24 11.49 -7.91
N THR A 227 6.47 11.36 -7.41
CA THR A 227 6.78 11.35 -5.97
C THR A 227 7.28 12.69 -5.46
N VAL A 228 7.51 13.66 -6.33
CA VAL A 228 7.92 15.00 -5.92
C VAL A 228 6.80 15.65 -5.08
N PRO A 229 7.11 16.33 -3.97
CA PRO A 229 6.11 17.06 -3.18
C PRO A 229 5.34 18.13 -3.98
N ASP A 230 4.07 18.34 -3.62
CA ASP A 230 3.11 19.20 -4.34
C ASP A 230 3.62 20.62 -4.57
N LYS A 231 4.43 21.16 -3.65
CA LYS A 231 5.02 22.52 -3.75
C LYS A 231 5.92 22.71 -4.98
N TYR A 232 6.44 21.63 -5.56
CA TYR A 232 7.28 21.66 -6.76
C TYR A 232 6.51 21.36 -8.04
N MET A 233 5.21 21.05 -7.96
CA MET A 233 4.43 20.67 -9.15
C MET A 233 4.25 21.84 -10.13
N SER A 234 4.32 23.08 -9.64
CA SER A 234 4.31 24.29 -10.46
C SER A 234 5.49 24.37 -11.43
N ILE A 235 6.59 23.66 -11.17
CA ILE A 235 7.76 23.60 -12.05
C ILE A 235 7.42 22.88 -13.36
N TYR A 236 6.51 21.91 -13.33
CA TYR A 236 6.09 21.15 -14.50
C TYR A 236 5.01 21.92 -15.27
N THR A 237 5.41 23.06 -15.84
CA THR A 237 4.54 23.91 -16.68
C THR A 237 4.21 23.29 -18.03
N ASP A 238 5.02 22.35 -18.52
CA ASP A 238 4.73 21.55 -19.71
C ASP A 238 4.77 20.05 -19.39
N VAL A 239 3.59 19.44 -19.27
CA VAL A 239 3.45 17.98 -19.08
C VAL A 239 3.44 17.21 -20.41
N SER A 240 3.57 17.88 -21.56
CA SER A 240 3.50 17.22 -22.88
C SER A 240 4.56 16.12 -23.06
N PRO A 241 5.83 16.27 -22.62
CA PRO A 241 6.80 15.18 -22.68
C PRO A 241 6.39 13.96 -21.85
N LEU A 242 5.79 14.18 -20.68
CA LEU A 242 5.28 13.12 -19.83
C LEU A 242 4.06 12.44 -20.46
N ILE A 243 3.12 13.19 -21.03
CA ILE A 243 1.96 12.65 -21.74
C ILE A 243 2.38 11.73 -22.88
N ARG A 244 3.44 12.07 -23.62
CA ARG A 244 3.97 11.20 -24.69
C ARG A 244 4.40 9.81 -24.17
N LEU A 245 4.78 9.69 -22.90
CA LEU A 245 5.09 8.39 -22.30
C LEU A 245 3.85 7.49 -22.11
N SER A 246 2.63 8.04 -22.19
CA SER A 246 1.41 7.23 -22.26
C SER A 246 1.25 6.51 -23.61
N GLU A 247 2.01 6.91 -24.63
CA GLU A 247 2.01 6.30 -25.98
C GLU A 247 3.33 5.57 -26.27
N ASP A 248 4.16 5.36 -25.23
CA ASP A 248 5.47 4.73 -25.36
C ASP A 248 5.38 3.33 -25.96
N GLU A 249 6.35 2.95 -26.79
CA GLU A 249 6.43 1.61 -27.39
C GLU A 249 6.44 0.49 -26.34
N SER A 250 7.10 0.75 -25.19
CA SER A 250 7.23 -0.19 -24.10
C SER A 250 5.99 -0.15 -23.21
N TRP A 251 5.29 -1.28 -23.14
CA TRP A 251 4.14 -1.43 -22.25
C TRP A 251 4.52 -1.19 -20.77
N CYS A 252 5.77 -1.43 -20.37
CA CYS A 252 6.23 -1.17 -19.01
C CYS A 252 6.22 0.34 -18.70
N VAL A 253 6.53 1.19 -19.68
CA VAL A 253 6.52 2.65 -19.52
C VAL A 253 5.07 3.15 -19.44
N ARG A 254 4.20 2.67 -20.34
CA ARG A 254 2.76 2.98 -20.32
C ARG A 254 2.09 2.50 -19.02
N TYR A 255 2.45 1.30 -18.54
CA TYR A 255 2.03 0.77 -17.25
C TYR A 255 2.52 1.65 -16.09
N SER A 256 3.79 2.06 -16.11
CA SER A 256 4.35 2.95 -15.09
C SER A 256 3.59 4.27 -15.06
N PHE A 257 3.32 4.88 -16.23
CA PHE A 257 2.50 6.08 -16.36
C PHE A 257 1.12 5.86 -15.71
N ALA A 258 0.40 4.84 -16.16
CA ALA A 258 -0.92 4.51 -15.65
C ALA A 258 -0.94 4.30 -14.13
N ARG A 259 0.12 3.72 -13.56
CA ARG A 259 0.19 3.39 -12.14
C ARG A 259 0.51 4.59 -11.24
N THR A 260 1.35 5.52 -11.71
CA THR A 260 1.92 6.56 -10.83
C THR A 260 1.44 7.97 -11.14
N VAL A 261 0.68 8.22 -12.21
CA VAL A 261 0.28 9.59 -12.60
C VAL A 261 -0.75 10.26 -11.65
N ALA A 262 -1.35 9.52 -10.70
CA ALA A 262 -2.41 10.03 -9.82
C ALA A 262 -2.04 11.33 -9.07
N PRO A 263 -0.90 11.43 -8.36
CA PRO A 263 -0.50 12.67 -7.69
C PRO A 263 -0.36 13.84 -8.67
N LEU A 264 0.14 13.60 -9.88
CA LEU A 264 0.27 14.64 -10.90
C LEU A 264 -1.09 15.17 -11.36
N ILE A 265 -2.10 14.30 -11.49
CA ILE A 265 -3.47 14.73 -11.79
C ILE A 265 -4.06 15.52 -10.61
N GLU A 266 -3.71 15.18 -9.38
CA GLU A 266 -4.25 15.84 -8.20
C GLU A 266 -3.78 17.30 -8.06
N TYR A 267 -2.53 17.58 -8.46
CA TYR A 267 -1.88 18.87 -8.18
C TYR A 267 -1.50 19.69 -9.42
N SER A 268 -1.49 19.09 -10.62
CA SER A 268 -1.13 19.81 -11.85
C SER A 268 -2.25 20.73 -12.34
N VAL A 269 -1.88 21.92 -12.83
CA VAL A 269 -2.78 22.80 -13.58
C VAL A 269 -3.22 22.19 -14.92
N GLN A 270 -2.50 21.17 -15.42
CA GLN A 270 -2.82 20.45 -16.66
C GLN A 270 -3.44 19.06 -16.41
N LYS A 271 -4.08 18.89 -15.26
CA LYS A 271 -4.74 17.63 -14.84
C LYS A 271 -5.69 17.06 -15.89
N GLU A 272 -6.42 17.90 -16.64
CA GLU A 272 -7.34 17.43 -17.68
C GLU A 272 -6.59 16.75 -18.84
N ARG A 273 -5.45 17.30 -19.26
CA ARG A 273 -4.60 16.69 -20.30
C ARG A 273 -4.03 15.34 -19.84
N LEU A 274 -3.61 15.25 -18.58
CA LEU A 274 -3.16 14.00 -17.96
C LEU A 274 -4.31 12.99 -17.82
N GLY A 275 -5.52 13.46 -17.50
CA GLY A 275 -6.74 12.66 -17.45
C GLY A 275 -7.10 12.06 -18.80
N LEU A 276 -7.02 12.84 -19.89
CA LEU A 276 -7.22 12.35 -21.26
C LEU A 276 -6.19 11.28 -21.66
N ALA A 277 -4.92 11.47 -21.30
CA ALA A 277 -3.88 10.46 -21.52
C ALA A 277 -4.19 9.16 -20.77
N LEU A 278 -4.65 9.27 -19.53
CA LEU A 278 -5.06 8.11 -18.72
C LEU A 278 -6.31 7.40 -19.28
N LEU A 279 -7.28 8.14 -19.81
CA LEU A 279 -8.44 7.59 -20.52
C LEU A 279 -8.05 6.83 -21.78
N SER A 280 -7.08 7.34 -22.55
CA SER A 280 -6.52 6.63 -23.70
C SER A 280 -5.93 5.27 -23.29
N LEU A 281 -5.16 5.23 -22.20
CA LEU A 281 -4.59 3.99 -21.66
C LEU A 281 -5.63 2.98 -21.14
N CYS A 282 -6.87 3.39 -20.85
CA CYS A 282 -7.94 2.45 -20.52
C CYS A 282 -8.31 1.55 -21.72
N LYS A 283 -7.88 1.91 -22.93
CA LYS A 283 -8.05 1.16 -24.19
C LYS A 283 -6.76 0.51 -24.68
N ASP A 284 -5.70 0.50 -23.87
CA ASP A 284 -4.41 -0.09 -24.24
C ASP A 284 -4.56 -1.55 -24.69
N SER A 285 -3.66 -2.04 -25.56
CA SER A 285 -3.66 -3.44 -25.97
C SER A 285 -3.32 -4.41 -24.82
N VAL A 286 -2.51 -3.97 -23.85
CA VAL A 286 -2.04 -4.77 -22.72
C VAL A 286 -3.02 -4.70 -21.53
N PRO A 287 -3.58 -5.83 -21.07
CA PRO A 287 -4.55 -5.85 -19.96
C PRO A 287 -4.07 -5.19 -18.67
N GLU A 288 -2.80 -5.38 -18.30
CA GLU A 288 -2.19 -4.81 -17.09
C GLU A 288 -2.16 -3.29 -17.13
N VAL A 289 -1.89 -2.71 -18.30
CA VAL A 289 -1.92 -1.26 -18.53
C VAL A 289 -3.36 -0.75 -18.37
N ARG A 290 -4.34 -1.40 -19.01
CA ARG A 290 -5.77 -1.04 -18.87
C ARG A 290 -6.23 -1.09 -17.42
N THR A 291 -5.96 -2.20 -16.73
CA THR A 291 -6.33 -2.38 -15.32
C THR A 291 -5.70 -1.29 -14.45
N SER A 292 -4.42 -0.97 -14.66
CA SER A 292 -3.76 0.11 -13.92
C SER A 292 -4.38 1.48 -14.23
N ALA A 293 -4.66 1.76 -15.51
CA ALA A 293 -5.25 3.04 -15.94
C ALA A 293 -6.64 3.24 -15.35
N LEU A 294 -7.51 2.23 -15.45
CA LEU A 294 -8.85 2.24 -14.87
C LEU A 294 -8.80 2.47 -13.35
N ASN A 295 -7.95 1.72 -12.63
CA ASN A 295 -7.82 1.86 -11.17
C ASN A 295 -7.31 3.24 -10.75
N THR A 296 -6.36 3.81 -11.48
CA THR A 296 -5.86 5.16 -11.20
C THR A 296 -6.93 6.19 -11.53
N LEU A 297 -7.62 6.04 -12.66
CA LEU A 297 -8.71 6.94 -13.06
C LEU A 297 -9.82 6.95 -12.00
N SER A 298 -10.19 5.77 -11.46
CA SER A 298 -11.15 5.65 -10.34
C SER A 298 -10.77 6.49 -9.11
N LYS A 299 -9.47 6.70 -8.85
CA LYS A 299 -8.99 7.47 -7.69
C LYS A 299 -9.04 8.98 -7.92
N VAL A 300 -8.91 9.40 -9.19
CA VAL A 300 -8.76 10.82 -9.56
C VAL A 300 -10.01 11.39 -10.24
N THR A 301 -11.10 10.63 -10.40
CA THR A 301 -12.33 11.12 -11.05
C THR A 301 -12.84 12.45 -10.48
N LYS A 302 -12.78 12.61 -9.15
CA LYS A 302 -13.18 13.86 -8.45
C LYS A 302 -12.34 15.09 -8.80
N LYS A 303 -11.16 14.90 -9.40
CA LYS A 303 -10.24 15.97 -9.78
C LYS A 303 -10.41 16.40 -11.23
N LEU A 304 -11.06 15.57 -12.05
CA LEU A 304 -11.28 15.79 -13.47
C LEU A 304 -12.69 16.32 -13.72
N SER A 305 -12.87 17.09 -14.79
CA SER A 305 -14.18 17.60 -15.18
C SER A 305 -15.05 16.51 -15.84
N ALA A 306 -16.37 16.74 -15.90
CA ALA A 306 -17.28 15.82 -16.55
C ALA A 306 -17.02 15.73 -18.07
N GLU A 307 -16.60 16.83 -18.68
CA GLU A 307 -16.26 16.91 -20.10
C GLU A 307 -15.07 16.02 -20.44
N THR A 308 -14.02 16.03 -19.62
CA THR A 308 -12.87 15.13 -19.78
C THR A 308 -13.30 13.66 -19.71
N LEU A 309 -14.28 13.35 -18.86
CA LEU A 309 -14.74 11.99 -18.58
C LEU A 309 -15.88 11.51 -19.51
N ASP A 310 -16.29 12.27 -20.52
CA ASP A 310 -17.43 11.94 -21.39
C ASP A 310 -17.26 10.62 -22.17
N GLU A 311 -16.01 10.18 -22.38
CA GLU A 311 -15.70 8.92 -23.04
C GLU A 311 -15.83 7.68 -22.13
N ALA A 312 -15.95 7.87 -20.82
CA ALA A 312 -16.03 6.76 -19.86
C ALA A 312 -17.10 5.69 -20.17
N PRO A 313 -18.31 6.02 -20.67
CA PRO A 313 -19.29 5.00 -21.07
C PRO A 313 -18.80 4.08 -22.18
N ASN A 314 -18.12 4.62 -23.20
CA ASN A 314 -17.58 3.82 -24.30
C ASN A 314 -16.48 2.88 -23.80
N ILE A 315 -15.61 3.38 -22.92
CA ILE A 315 -14.56 2.59 -22.27
C ILE A 315 -15.20 1.47 -21.44
N PHE A 316 -16.23 1.78 -20.65
CA PHE A 316 -16.93 0.79 -19.85
C PHE A 316 -17.52 -0.33 -20.72
N GLU A 317 -18.24 0.00 -21.79
CA GLU A 317 -18.81 -0.98 -22.73
C GLU A 317 -17.74 -1.88 -23.36
N GLN A 318 -16.60 -1.32 -23.76
CA GLN A 318 -15.46 -2.08 -24.28
C GLN A 318 -14.86 -3.00 -23.21
N CYS A 319 -14.64 -2.49 -22.00
CA CYS A 319 -14.10 -3.26 -20.89
C CYS A 319 -15.02 -4.43 -20.50
N MET A 320 -16.35 -4.26 -20.55
CA MET A 320 -17.30 -5.33 -20.24
C MET A 320 -17.23 -6.50 -21.22
N ARG A 321 -16.78 -6.26 -22.46
CA ARG A 321 -16.54 -7.30 -23.48
C ARG A 321 -15.13 -7.91 -23.38
N ASN A 322 -14.28 -7.40 -22.50
CA ASN A 322 -12.91 -7.89 -22.36
C ASN A 322 -12.91 -9.28 -21.71
N PRO A 323 -12.07 -10.24 -22.15
CA PRO A 323 -11.99 -11.56 -21.52
C PRO A 323 -11.42 -11.51 -20.10
N SER A 324 -10.56 -10.54 -19.79
CA SER A 324 -9.97 -10.40 -18.45
C SER A 324 -10.98 -9.92 -17.41
N GLU A 325 -11.18 -10.72 -16.36
CA GLU A 325 -12.01 -10.36 -15.21
C GLU A 325 -11.45 -9.13 -14.48
N THR A 326 -10.12 -8.99 -14.38
CA THR A 326 -9.51 -7.85 -13.68
C THR A 326 -9.78 -6.53 -14.40
N VAL A 327 -9.87 -6.53 -15.73
CA VAL A 327 -10.25 -5.35 -16.52
C VAL A 327 -11.71 -5.00 -16.29
N ARG A 328 -12.62 -5.99 -16.30
CA ARG A 328 -14.04 -5.78 -16.01
C ARG A 328 -14.23 -5.22 -14.60
N ASP A 329 -13.59 -5.82 -13.60
CA ASP A 329 -13.64 -5.38 -12.21
C ASP A 329 -13.19 -3.92 -12.03
N SER A 330 -12.07 -3.53 -12.65
CA SER A 330 -11.58 -2.16 -12.60
C SER A 330 -12.52 -1.17 -13.29
N ALA A 331 -13.17 -1.56 -14.38
CA ALA A 331 -14.16 -0.72 -15.06
C ALA A 331 -15.43 -0.52 -14.21
N ILE A 332 -15.88 -1.53 -13.47
CA ILE A 332 -17.00 -1.39 -12.51
C ILE A 332 -16.63 -0.43 -11.38
N ARG A 333 -15.39 -0.51 -10.86
CA ARG A 333 -14.90 0.44 -9.85
C ARG A 333 -14.85 1.88 -10.38
N LEU A 334 -14.38 2.06 -11.62
CA LEU A 334 -14.42 3.37 -12.28
C LEU A 334 -15.85 3.91 -12.35
N TRP A 335 -16.83 3.10 -12.74
CA TRP A 335 -18.23 3.53 -12.75
C TRP A 335 -18.72 3.92 -11.35
N GLY A 336 -18.45 3.12 -10.32
CA GLY A 336 -18.77 3.49 -8.94
C GLY A 336 -18.18 4.86 -8.55
N SER A 337 -16.90 5.09 -8.84
CA SER A 337 -16.25 6.39 -8.61
C SER A 337 -16.91 7.52 -9.39
N LEU A 338 -17.29 7.31 -10.66
CA LEU A 338 -17.98 8.31 -11.46
C LEU A 338 -19.35 8.65 -10.86
N LEU A 339 -20.13 7.67 -10.41
CA LEU A 339 -21.41 7.92 -9.74
C LEU A 339 -21.23 8.74 -8.45
N SER A 340 -20.21 8.43 -7.65
CA SER A 340 -19.93 9.18 -6.42
C SER A 340 -19.44 10.61 -6.68
N SER A 341 -18.61 10.82 -7.70
CA SER A 341 -17.95 12.12 -7.95
C SER A 341 -18.70 13.03 -8.91
N HIS A 342 -19.46 12.46 -9.85
CA HIS A 342 -20.18 13.15 -10.91
C HIS A 342 -21.62 12.59 -11.06
N PRO A 343 -22.45 12.65 -10.01
CA PRO A 343 -23.77 12.00 -9.98
C PRO A 343 -24.75 12.55 -11.04
N ASN A 344 -24.57 13.81 -11.45
CA ASN A 344 -25.46 14.50 -12.38
C ASN A 344 -24.88 14.63 -13.80
N ALA A 345 -23.73 14.01 -14.08
CA ALA A 345 -23.10 14.16 -15.39
C ALA A 345 -23.93 13.49 -16.50
N PRO A 346 -23.99 14.07 -17.73
CA PRO A 346 -24.79 13.53 -18.82
C PRO A 346 -24.47 12.07 -19.17
N PHE A 347 -23.21 11.67 -19.03
CA PHE A 347 -22.76 10.32 -19.31
C PHE A 347 -23.33 9.26 -18.35
N GLN A 348 -23.87 9.64 -17.18
CA GLN A 348 -24.48 8.70 -16.24
C GLN A 348 -25.71 8.03 -16.82
N ALA A 349 -26.55 8.78 -17.54
CA ALA A 349 -27.73 8.22 -18.19
C ALA A 349 -27.35 7.13 -19.21
N ARG A 350 -26.20 7.27 -19.89
CA ARG A 350 -25.67 6.27 -20.83
C ARG A 350 -25.17 5.03 -20.09
N LEU A 351 -24.38 5.21 -19.02
CA LEU A 351 -23.91 4.11 -18.20
C LEU A 351 -25.07 3.32 -17.59
N CYS A 352 -26.11 3.99 -17.09
CA CYS A 352 -27.29 3.34 -16.52
C CYS A 352 -28.02 2.41 -17.51
N ARG A 353 -27.96 2.67 -18.83
CA ARG A 353 -28.53 1.74 -19.82
C ARG A 353 -27.80 0.38 -19.82
N SER A 354 -26.51 0.37 -19.48
CA SER A 354 -25.74 -0.87 -19.33
C SER A 354 -26.18 -1.74 -18.15
N LEU A 355 -26.97 -1.19 -17.20
CA LEU A 355 -27.51 -1.94 -16.07
C LEU A 355 -28.55 -2.99 -16.49
N GLN A 356 -29.09 -2.93 -17.71
CA GLN A 356 -29.95 -3.97 -18.26
C GLN A 356 -29.25 -5.35 -18.28
N LEU A 357 -27.91 -5.37 -18.22
CA LEU A 357 -27.10 -6.60 -18.13
C LEU A 357 -27.16 -7.29 -16.75
N LEU A 358 -27.49 -6.58 -15.66
CA LEU A 358 -27.52 -7.13 -14.30
C LEU A 358 -28.48 -8.32 -14.14
N GLY A 359 -29.59 -8.32 -14.87
CA GLY A 359 -30.58 -9.39 -14.82
C GLY A 359 -30.40 -10.51 -15.86
N THR A 360 -29.37 -10.43 -16.70
CA THR A 360 -29.16 -11.34 -17.84
C THR A 360 -27.82 -12.07 -17.81
N VAL A 361 -26.82 -11.53 -17.10
CA VAL A 361 -25.46 -12.11 -17.03
C VAL A 361 -25.29 -12.92 -15.75
N ALA A 362 -25.17 -14.24 -15.87
CA ALA A 362 -24.95 -15.18 -14.75
C ALA A 362 -23.46 -15.33 -14.39
N VAL A 363 -22.72 -14.22 -14.27
CA VAL A 363 -21.30 -14.23 -13.90
C VAL A 363 -21.14 -13.67 -12.48
N PHE A 364 -20.82 -14.56 -11.53
CA PHE A 364 -20.74 -14.23 -10.10
C PHE A 364 -19.87 -12.98 -9.83
N GLY A 365 -18.64 -12.95 -10.35
CA GLY A 365 -17.70 -11.84 -10.12
C GLY A 365 -18.27 -10.49 -10.58
N PHE A 366 -18.86 -10.46 -11.78
CA PHE A 366 -19.51 -9.27 -12.33
C PHE A 366 -20.67 -8.80 -11.45
N LEU A 367 -21.63 -9.68 -11.13
CA LEU A 367 -22.80 -9.34 -10.31
C LEU A 367 -22.39 -8.86 -8.93
N HIS A 368 -21.46 -9.55 -8.29
CA HIS A 368 -20.93 -9.20 -6.98
C HIS A 368 -20.34 -7.78 -7.00
N LYS A 369 -19.51 -7.45 -7.99
CA LYS A 369 -18.90 -6.11 -8.08
C LYS A 369 -19.90 -5.02 -8.41
N MET A 370 -20.85 -5.28 -9.30
CA MET A 370 -21.90 -4.33 -9.66
C MET A 370 -22.79 -4.00 -8.47
N LEU A 371 -23.26 -5.02 -7.75
CA LEU A 371 -24.11 -4.86 -6.57
C LEU A 371 -23.36 -4.21 -5.41
N LEU A 372 -22.04 -4.38 -5.33
CA LEU A 372 -21.22 -3.76 -4.28
C LEU A 372 -20.85 -2.30 -4.58
N HIS A 373 -20.46 -1.98 -5.82
CA HIS A 373 -19.81 -0.72 -6.15
C HIS A 373 -20.68 0.25 -6.96
N VAL A 374 -21.73 -0.22 -7.63
CA VAL A 374 -22.55 0.61 -8.55
C VAL A 374 -23.96 0.78 -8.01
N VAL A 375 -24.67 -0.32 -7.75
CA VAL A 375 -26.09 -0.29 -7.36
C VAL A 375 -26.40 0.57 -6.12
N PRO A 376 -25.60 0.54 -5.03
CA PRO A 376 -25.82 1.39 -3.86
C PRO A 376 -25.74 2.90 -4.13
N LEU A 377 -25.12 3.29 -5.25
CA LEU A 377 -24.87 4.69 -5.60
C LEU A 377 -25.89 5.26 -6.60
N LEU A 378 -26.77 4.42 -7.14
CA LEU A 378 -27.73 4.85 -8.16
C LEU A 378 -28.86 5.69 -7.55
N PRO A 379 -29.39 6.71 -8.27
CA PRO A 379 -30.62 7.38 -7.85
C PRO A 379 -31.78 6.40 -7.69
N ALA A 380 -32.67 6.66 -6.72
CA ALA A 380 -33.86 5.85 -6.51
C ALA A 380 -34.70 5.75 -7.80
N GLY A 381 -35.22 4.56 -8.10
CA GLY A 381 -36.01 4.29 -9.31
C GLY A 381 -35.19 4.08 -10.59
N THR A 382 -33.86 4.21 -10.57
CA THR A 382 -33.01 3.96 -11.75
C THR A 382 -33.04 2.49 -12.19
N LEU A 383 -33.12 1.56 -11.23
CA LEU A 383 -33.30 0.13 -11.48
C LEU A 383 -34.61 -0.36 -10.88
N SER A 384 -35.29 -1.26 -11.58
CA SER A 384 -36.43 -1.96 -10.99
C SER A 384 -35.96 -2.92 -9.89
N LEU A 385 -36.72 -3.00 -8.80
CA LEU A 385 -36.43 -3.94 -7.71
C LEU A 385 -36.39 -5.39 -8.22
N GLU A 386 -37.20 -5.73 -9.23
CA GLU A 386 -37.18 -7.05 -9.89
C GLU A 386 -35.82 -7.38 -10.53
N THR A 387 -35.16 -6.38 -11.13
CA THR A 387 -33.83 -6.59 -11.74
C THR A 387 -32.77 -6.83 -10.67
N ILE A 388 -32.83 -6.06 -9.57
CA ILE A 388 -31.96 -6.25 -8.40
C ILE A 388 -32.23 -7.63 -7.78
N ASP A 389 -33.49 -8.02 -7.64
CA ASP A 389 -33.89 -9.31 -7.06
C ASP A 389 -33.34 -10.49 -7.84
N ARG A 390 -33.44 -10.46 -9.19
CA ARG A 390 -32.85 -11.49 -10.06
C ARG A 390 -31.33 -11.59 -9.89
N ALA A 391 -30.63 -10.45 -9.82
CA ALA A 391 -29.18 -10.43 -9.61
C ALA A 391 -28.79 -10.99 -8.23
N VAL A 392 -29.55 -10.63 -7.18
CA VAL A 392 -29.36 -11.14 -5.82
C VAL A 392 -29.59 -12.65 -5.77
N ASN A 393 -30.68 -13.15 -6.37
CA ASN A 393 -30.96 -14.59 -6.41
C ASN A 393 -29.84 -15.34 -7.13
N THR A 394 -29.34 -14.80 -8.24
CA THR A 394 -28.22 -15.40 -8.98
C THR A 394 -26.92 -15.44 -8.15
N LEU A 395 -26.67 -14.43 -7.30
CA LEU A 395 -25.54 -14.45 -6.36
C LEU A 395 -25.71 -15.47 -5.24
N LEU A 396 -26.93 -15.66 -4.75
CA LEU A 396 -27.24 -16.59 -3.66
C LEU A 396 -27.40 -18.04 -4.13
N ASP A 397 -27.64 -18.28 -5.43
CA ASP A 397 -27.72 -19.60 -6.05
C ASP A 397 -26.33 -20.23 -6.26
N ASN A 398 -25.59 -20.37 -5.15
CA ASN A 398 -24.23 -20.93 -5.10
C ASN A 398 -24.05 -21.80 -3.84
N GLU A 399 -25.07 -22.57 -3.48
CA GLU A 399 -25.06 -23.46 -2.30
C GLU A 399 -23.94 -24.52 -2.36
N ASP A 400 -23.60 -24.96 -3.57
CA ASP A 400 -22.49 -25.86 -3.88
C ASP A 400 -21.11 -25.21 -3.64
N ARG A 401 -21.05 -23.88 -3.57
CA ARG A 401 -19.82 -23.08 -3.45
C ARG A 401 -19.90 -22.11 -2.27
N PRO A 402 -19.78 -22.60 -1.03
CA PRO A 402 -19.90 -21.77 0.18
C PRO A 402 -18.94 -20.58 0.24
N THR A 403 -17.77 -20.67 -0.38
CA THR A 403 -16.80 -19.56 -0.48
C THR A 403 -17.34 -18.36 -1.26
N LEU A 404 -18.26 -18.59 -2.20
CA LEU A 404 -18.94 -17.54 -2.95
C LEU A 404 -20.05 -16.90 -2.09
N LEU A 405 -20.83 -17.69 -1.35
CA LEU A 405 -21.84 -17.18 -0.43
C LEU A 405 -21.25 -16.28 0.67
N VAL A 406 -20.09 -16.65 1.22
CA VAL A 406 -19.35 -15.81 2.19
C VAL A 406 -19.00 -14.44 1.62
N LYS A 407 -18.79 -14.33 0.30
CA LYS A 407 -18.55 -13.05 -0.39
C LYS A 407 -19.86 -12.34 -0.79
N ALA A 408 -20.88 -13.10 -1.17
CA ALA A 408 -22.15 -12.56 -1.64
C ALA A 408 -22.95 -11.88 -0.52
N ILE A 409 -23.12 -12.54 0.63
CA ILE A 409 -23.96 -12.03 1.72
C ILE A 409 -23.55 -10.62 2.20
N PRO A 410 -22.25 -10.29 2.40
CA PRO A 410 -21.83 -8.93 2.74
C PRO A 410 -22.21 -7.85 1.71
N VAL A 411 -22.35 -8.22 0.43
CA VAL A 411 -22.85 -7.29 -0.60
C VAL A 411 -24.30 -6.93 -0.33
N LEU A 412 -25.11 -7.88 0.13
CA LEU A 412 -26.51 -7.63 0.48
C LEU A 412 -26.63 -6.70 1.69
N SER A 413 -25.70 -6.74 2.66
CA SER A 413 -25.64 -5.74 3.74
C SER A 413 -25.45 -4.34 3.17
N THR A 414 -24.55 -4.21 2.18
CA THR A 414 -24.31 -2.93 1.51
C THR A 414 -25.56 -2.41 0.81
N LEU A 415 -26.32 -3.30 0.16
CA LEU A 415 -27.61 -2.95 -0.46
C LEU A 415 -28.66 -2.54 0.59
N ALA A 416 -28.78 -3.29 1.69
CA ALA A 416 -29.73 -3.01 2.77
C ALA A 416 -29.46 -1.65 3.44
N MET A 417 -28.19 -1.29 3.59
CA MET A 417 -27.75 0.00 4.15
C MET A 417 -27.81 1.17 3.15
N ALA A 418 -27.99 0.90 1.86
CA ALA A 418 -28.02 1.95 0.85
C ALA A 418 -29.32 2.75 0.96
N LYS A 419 -29.21 4.08 1.06
CA LYS A 419 -30.36 4.99 1.27
C LYS A 419 -31.46 4.86 0.20
N ASN A 420 -31.06 4.56 -1.03
CA ASN A 420 -31.97 4.37 -2.17
C ASN A 420 -32.67 2.98 -2.17
N LEU A 421 -32.26 2.06 -1.29
CA LEU A 421 -32.72 0.67 -1.23
C LEU A 421 -33.11 0.22 0.18
N THR A 422 -33.21 1.13 1.16
CA THR A 422 -33.58 0.79 2.54
C THR A 422 -34.89 0.01 2.64
N ASN A 423 -35.89 0.36 1.83
CA ASN A 423 -37.18 -0.36 1.78
C ASN A 423 -37.07 -1.79 1.23
N TYR A 424 -35.96 -2.14 0.57
CA TYR A 424 -35.69 -3.49 0.07
C TYR A 424 -34.99 -4.37 1.11
N ALA A 425 -34.47 -3.80 2.20
CA ALA A 425 -33.77 -4.55 3.24
C ALA A 425 -34.61 -5.68 3.87
N PRO A 426 -35.93 -5.54 4.13
CA PRO A 426 -36.75 -6.66 4.62
C PRO A 426 -36.80 -7.83 3.64
N ALA A 427 -36.90 -7.56 2.34
CA ALA A 427 -36.91 -8.60 1.31
C ALA A 427 -35.55 -9.31 1.20
N LEU A 428 -34.45 -8.56 1.30
CA LEU A 428 -33.10 -9.15 1.39
C LEU A 428 -32.95 -10.03 2.62
N ALA A 429 -33.47 -9.60 3.77
CA ALA A 429 -33.42 -10.39 5.00
C ALA A 429 -34.15 -11.72 4.88
N GLN A 430 -35.30 -11.77 4.21
CA GLN A 430 -35.99 -13.04 3.95
C GLN A 430 -35.15 -13.99 3.08
N LYS A 431 -34.39 -13.46 2.11
CA LYS A 431 -33.48 -14.29 1.29
C LYS A 431 -32.25 -14.77 2.05
N VAL A 432 -31.75 -13.99 3.02
CA VAL A 432 -30.56 -14.35 3.80
C VAL A 432 -30.90 -15.28 4.97
N LYS A 433 -32.14 -15.22 5.49
CA LYS A 433 -32.61 -15.98 6.64
C LYS A 433 -32.25 -17.48 6.62
N PRO A 434 -32.43 -18.23 5.52
CA PRO A 434 -32.06 -19.65 5.47
C PRO A 434 -30.58 -19.93 5.77
N PHE A 435 -29.69 -18.99 5.44
CA PHE A 435 -28.25 -19.14 5.65
C PHE A 435 -27.81 -19.05 7.11
N LEU A 436 -28.67 -18.57 8.03
CA LEU A 436 -28.42 -18.71 9.48
C LEU A 436 -28.30 -20.18 9.88
N ASN A 437 -28.98 -21.08 9.17
CA ASN A 437 -28.94 -22.53 9.38
C ASN A 437 -28.03 -23.28 8.39
N SER A 438 -27.19 -22.57 7.62
CA SER A 438 -26.25 -23.20 6.68
C SER A 438 -25.37 -24.23 7.39
N SER A 439 -25.00 -25.34 6.74
CA SER A 439 -24.04 -26.31 7.28
C SER A 439 -22.63 -25.70 7.45
N VAL A 440 -22.30 -24.65 6.69
CA VAL A 440 -20.98 -24.02 6.68
C VAL A 440 -20.92 -22.85 7.66
N PHE A 441 -20.04 -22.95 8.65
CA PHE A 441 -19.88 -21.96 9.71
C PHE A 441 -19.64 -20.53 9.20
N ALA A 442 -18.76 -20.37 8.19
CA ALA A 442 -18.45 -19.06 7.64
C ALA A 442 -19.68 -18.38 6.98
N VAL A 443 -20.55 -19.17 6.34
CA VAL A 443 -21.80 -18.68 5.74
C VAL A 443 -22.76 -18.22 6.83
N ARG A 444 -22.91 -19.00 7.92
CA ARG A 444 -23.72 -18.59 9.08
C ARG A 444 -23.22 -17.30 9.71
N CYS A 445 -21.91 -17.13 9.87
CA CYS A 445 -21.33 -15.88 10.39
C CYS A 445 -21.60 -14.70 9.46
N ALA A 446 -21.50 -14.87 8.13
CA ALA A 446 -21.82 -13.82 7.17
C ALA A 446 -23.31 -13.43 7.25
N ALA A 447 -24.21 -14.41 7.34
CA ALA A 447 -25.64 -14.18 7.52
C ALA A 447 -25.94 -13.46 8.84
N GLY A 448 -25.32 -13.88 9.94
CA GLY A 448 -25.43 -13.24 11.24
C GLY A 448 -25.02 -11.76 11.21
N ASN A 449 -23.89 -11.43 10.58
CA ASN A 449 -23.46 -10.04 10.41
C ASN A 449 -24.44 -9.23 9.56
N PHE A 450 -24.99 -9.84 8.50
CA PHE A 450 -26.02 -9.19 7.68
C PHE A 450 -27.26 -8.80 8.53
N PHE A 451 -27.73 -9.66 9.44
CA PHE A 451 -28.85 -9.33 10.32
C PHE A 451 -28.52 -8.23 11.34
N VAL A 452 -27.27 -8.18 11.82
CA VAL A 452 -26.78 -7.06 12.63
C VAL A 452 -26.87 -5.76 11.83
N ASP A 453 -26.39 -5.74 10.59
CA ASP A 453 -26.47 -4.56 9.72
C ASP A 453 -27.93 -4.15 9.42
N CYS A 454 -28.81 -5.11 9.13
CA CYS A 454 -30.24 -4.84 8.96
C CYS A 454 -30.88 -4.25 10.22
N THR A 455 -30.48 -4.69 11.42
CA THR A 455 -31.00 -4.17 12.69
C THR A 455 -30.65 -2.69 12.87
N LYS A 456 -29.46 -2.25 12.43
CA LYS A 456 -29.06 -0.83 12.45
C LYS A 456 -29.95 0.05 11.59
N VAL A 457 -30.47 -0.50 10.49
CA VAL A 457 -31.24 0.24 9.48
C VAL A 457 -32.74 0.16 9.74
N LEU A 458 -33.25 -1.03 10.07
CA LEU A 458 -34.68 -1.33 10.23
C LEU A 458 -35.15 -1.19 11.69
N GLY A 459 -34.21 -1.07 12.62
CA GLY A 459 -34.49 -0.90 14.04
C GLY A 459 -34.65 -2.21 14.80
N TRP A 460 -34.69 -2.07 16.12
CA TRP A 460 -34.75 -3.18 17.07
C TRP A 460 -36.13 -3.85 17.14
N GLU A 461 -37.21 -3.10 16.93
CA GLU A 461 -38.56 -3.66 16.84
C GLU A 461 -38.66 -4.67 15.68
N TRP A 462 -38.18 -4.28 14.50
CA TRP A 462 -38.09 -5.19 13.37
C TRP A 462 -37.24 -6.43 13.68
N ALA A 463 -36.11 -6.28 14.38
CA ALA A 463 -35.27 -7.42 14.74
C ALA A 463 -36.01 -8.43 15.65
N CYS A 464 -36.76 -7.93 16.65
CA CYS A 464 -37.61 -8.73 17.52
C CYS A 464 -38.62 -9.57 16.71
N ASP A 465 -39.30 -8.93 15.75
CA ASP A 465 -40.36 -9.55 14.99
C ASP A 465 -39.85 -10.56 13.95
N ASN A 466 -38.61 -10.43 13.47
CA ASN A 466 -38.17 -11.14 12.26
C ASN A 466 -37.15 -12.25 12.50
N TYR A 467 -36.24 -12.13 13.48
CA TYR A 467 -35.17 -13.13 13.65
C TYR A 467 -34.64 -13.32 15.08
N LEU A 468 -34.90 -12.42 16.04
CA LEU A 468 -34.36 -12.59 17.39
C LEU A 468 -34.90 -13.83 18.11
N ASN A 469 -36.14 -14.24 17.83
CA ASN A 469 -36.68 -15.49 18.38
C ASN A 469 -35.96 -16.71 17.77
N ASP A 470 -35.76 -16.73 16.45
CA ASP A 470 -34.97 -17.78 15.79
C ASP A 470 -33.54 -17.85 16.34
N LEU A 471 -32.93 -16.69 16.62
CA LEU A 471 -31.61 -16.61 17.23
C LEU A 471 -31.60 -17.24 18.64
N GLY A 472 -32.65 -17.00 19.43
CA GLY A 472 -32.87 -17.65 20.73
C GLY A 472 -32.94 -19.18 20.59
N ASP A 473 -33.78 -19.67 19.67
CA ASP A 473 -33.94 -21.11 19.40
C ASP A 473 -32.61 -21.75 18.96
N MET A 474 -31.84 -21.05 18.13
CA MET A 474 -30.51 -21.51 17.71
C MET A 474 -29.52 -21.65 18.88
N LEU A 475 -29.60 -20.77 19.89
CA LEU A 475 -28.76 -20.82 21.09
C LEU A 475 -29.21 -21.93 22.06
N GLU A 476 -30.52 -22.09 22.24
CA GLU A 476 -31.12 -23.01 23.21
C GLU A 476 -31.11 -24.46 22.73
N VAL A 477 -31.67 -24.71 21.54
CA VAL A 477 -31.91 -26.06 21.01
C VAL A 477 -31.06 -26.40 19.78
N GLY A 478 -30.33 -25.43 19.21
CA GLY A 478 -29.49 -25.65 18.04
C GLY A 478 -28.34 -26.64 18.26
N THR A 479 -27.77 -27.16 17.18
CA THR A 479 -26.55 -27.98 17.23
C THR A 479 -25.34 -27.15 17.67
N THR A 480 -24.25 -27.79 18.12
CA THR A 480 -23.03 -27.07 18.53
C THR A 480 -22.55 -26.04 17.49
N PRO A 481 -22.47 -26.35 16.19
CA PRO A 481 -22.06 -25.37 15.20
C PRO A 481 -23.05 -24.19 15.05
N LEU A 482 -24.36 -24.43 15.23
CA LEU A 482 -25.38 -23.37 15.17
C LEU A 482 -25.27 -22.44 16.38
N ARG A 483 -25.15 -23.00 17.59
CA ARG A 483 -24.94 -22.23 18.83
C ARG A 483 -23.71 -21.34 18.74
N GLN A 484 -22.61 -21.83 18.19
CA GLN A 484 -21.38 -21.03 18.02
C GLN A 484 -21.59 -19.80 17.13
N SER A 485 -22.26 -19.95 15.99
CA SER A 485 -22.53 -18.82 15.09
C SER A 485 -23.57 -17.87 15.69
N ALA A 486 -24.64 -18.40 16.28
CA ALA A 486 -25.67 -17.60 16.93
C ALA A 486 -25.10 -16.76 18.09
N LEU A 487 -24.19 -17.34 18.87
CA LEU A 487 -23.52 -16.66 19.98
C LEU A 487 -22.71 -15.46 19.49
N ARG A 488 -22.01 -15.60 18.35
CA ARG A 488 -21.29 -14.48 17.72
C ARG A 488 -22.25 -13.37 17.27
N THR A 489 -23.38 -13.73 16.68
CA THR A 489 -24.42 -12.77 16.26
C THR A 489 -25.02 -12.04 17.47
N ALA A 490 -25.42 -12.76 18.51
CA ALA A 490 -25.94 -12.16 19.76
C ALA A 490 -24.93 -11.20 20.40
N THR A 491 -23.65 -11.59 20.43
CA THR A 491 -22.57 -10.74 20.93
C THR A 491 -22.40 -9.48 20.07
N ALA A 492 -22.43 -9.62 18.74
CA ALA A 492 -22.35 -8.47 17.83
C ALA A 492 -23.53 -7.51 18.02
N LEU A 493 -24.75 -8.03 18.24
CA LEU A 493 -25.93 -7.21 18.54
C LEU A 493 -25.76 -6.43 19.86
N LEU A 494 -25.23 -7.06 20.91
CA LEU A 494 -24.96 -6.38 22.18
C LEU A 494 -23.96 -5.23 22.03
N VAL A 495 -22.95 -5.37 21.16
CA VAL A 495 -21.99 -4.30 20.85
C VAL A 495 -22.66 -3.08 20.20
N GLU A 496 -23.78 -3.28 19.48
CA GLU A 496 -24.57 -2.20 18.87
C GLU A 496 -25.50 -1.47 19.86
N LYS A 497 -25.36 -1.74 21.17
CA LYS A 497 -26.08 -1.06 22.26
C LYS A 497 -27.62 -1.12 22.08
N PRO A 498 -28.22 -2.31 22.16
CA PRO A 498 -29.68 -2.45 22.08
C PRO A 498 -30.40 -1.70 23.21
N PRO A 499 -31.71 -1.46 23.07
CA PRO A 499 -32.60 -1.11 24.18
C PRO A 499 -32.39 -2.06 25.37
N ILE A 500 -32.55 -1.55 26.58
CA ILE A 500 -32.20 -2.25 27.83
C ILE A 500 -32.86 -3.63 27.90
N GLU A 501 -34.13 -3.72 27.50
CA GLU A 501 -34.92 -4.96 27.54
C GLU A 501 -34.34 -6.02 26.58
N ILE A 502 -33.91 -5.60 25.40
CA ILE A 502 -33.30 -6.48 24.39
C ILE A 502 -31.88 -6.86 24.81
N ALA A 503 -31.14 -5.91 25.38
CA ALA A 503 -29.80 -6.16 25.92
C ALA A 503 -29.84 -7.20 27.05
N GLN A 504 -30.80 -7.08 27.97
CA GLN A 504 -31.04 -8.06 29.03
C GLN A 504 -31.39 -9.43 28.45
N LYS A 505 -32.35 -9.49 27.52
CA LYS A 505 -32.74 -10.76 26.86
C LYS A 505 -31.56 -11.43 26.16
N LEU A 506 -30.77 -10.68 25.40
CA LEU A 506 -29.58 -11.21 24.72
C LEU A 506 -28.50 -11.65 25.71
N ARG A 507 -28.32 -10.91 26.81
CA ARG A 507 -27.37 -11.26 27.86
C ARG A 507 -27.78 -12.54 28.58
N GLU A 508 -29.05 -12.68 28.94
CA GLU A 508 -29.60 -13.90 29.54
C GLU A 508 -29.40 -15.13 28.63
N MET A 509 -29.63 -14.97 27.31
CA MET A 509 -29.36 -16.05 26.35
C MET A 509 -27.89 -16.49 26.35
N ILE A 510 -26.94 -15.57 26.50
CA ILE A 510 -25.50 -15.87 26.56
C ILE A 510 -25.13 -16.49 27.91
N ASP A 511 -25.63 -15.93 29.01
CA ASP A 511 -25.34 -16.40 30.37
C ASP A 511 -25.86 -17.85 30.57
N ASN A 512 -27.01 -18.19 29.98
CA ASN A 512 -27.54 -19.57 29.97
C ASN A 512 -26.59 -20.58 29.31
N LEU A 513 -25.70 -20.14 28.42
CA LEU A 513 -24.70 -21.02 27.81
C LEU A 513 -23.48 -21.30 28.70
N LEU A 514 -23.31 -20.59 29.82
CA LEU A 514 -22.25 -20.87 30.79
C LEU A 514 -22.45 -22.20 31.52
N VAL A 515 -23.70 -22.64 31.65
CA VAL A 515 -24.04 -23.95 32.22
C VAL A 515 -24.21 -25.04 31.17
N CYS A 516 -23.90 -24.76 29.89
CA CYS A 516 -24.01 -25.72 28.80
C CYS A 516 -23.03 -26.89 29.01
N ASP A 517 -23.51 -28.13 28.85
CA ASP A 517 -22.70 -29.35 28.96
C ASP A 517 -21.63 -29.47 27.85
N VAL A 518 -21.77 -28.72 26.76
CA VAL A 518 -20.80 -28.68 25.68
C VAL A 518 -19.69 -27.67 25.99
N ALA A 519 -18.54 -28.16 26.43
CA ALA A 519 -17.38 -27.35 26.85
C ALA A 519 -16.98 -26.25 25.85
N VAL A 520 -17.01 -26.55 24.55
CA VAL A 520 -16.67 -25.56 23.49
C VAL A 520 -17.66 -24.41 23.45
N ILE A 521 -18.96 -24.64 23.73
CA ILE A 521 -19.97 -23.58 23.77
C ILE A 521 -19.75 -22.71 25.00
N ARG A 522 -19.53 -23.33 26.15
CA ARG A 522 -19.23 -22.65 27.41
C ARG A 522 -18.04 -21.69 27.29
N ALA A 523 -16.90 -22.20 26.77
CA ALA A 523 -15.69 -21.39 26.58
C ALA A 523 -15.92 -20.21 25.62
N ASN A 524 -16.72 -20.39 24.56
CA ASN A 524 -17.05 -19.27 23.67
C ASN A 524 -17.95 -18.24 24.37
N ALA A 525 -18.88 -18.67 25.22
CA ALA A 525 -19.76 -17.76 25.98
C ALA A 525 -18.95 -16.92 26.98
N GLU A 526 -18.03 -17.56 27.72
CA GLU A 526 -17.09 -16.88 28.62
C GLU A 526 -16.29 -15.79 27.88
N MET A 527 -15.70 -16.14 26.72
CA MET A 527 -14.95 -15.20 25.89
C MET A 527 -15.82 -14.03 25.38
N CYS A 528 -17.08 -14.29 25.01
CA CYS A 528 -18.00 -13.25 24.60
C CYS A 528 -18.32 -12.29 25.76
N ILE A 529 -18.55 -12.81 26.97
CA ILE A 529 -18.80 -12.00 28.17
C ILE A 529 -17.58 -11.16 28.52
N GLU A 530 -16.38 -11.75 28.51
CA GLU A 530 -15.14 -11.02 28.73
C GLU A 530 -14.99 -9.86 27.75
N LYS A 531 -15.25 -10.12 26.46
CA LYS A 531 -15.20 -9.09 25.42
C LYS A 531 -16.23 -7.97 25.63
N LEU A 532 -17.45 -8.30 26.05
CA LEU A 532 -18.48 -7.31 26.36
C LEU A 532 -18.09 -6.47 27.58
N ASN A 533 -17.51 -7.08 28.62
CA ASN A 533 -17.05 -6.36 29.81
C ASN A 533 -15.87 -5.42 29.52
N MET A 534 -15.04 -5.70 28.49
CA MET A 534 -13.97 -4.77 28.06
C MET A 534 -14.47 -3.52 27.33
N LEU A 535 -15.70 -3.55 26.80
CA LEU A 535 -16.28 -2.45 26.02
C LEU A 535 -17.13 -1.48 26.87
N HIS A 536 -17.36 -1.83 28.14
CA HIS A 536 -18.10 -1.06 29.14
C HIS A 536 -17.18 -0.62 30.27
#